data_AF-A0A949K9D9-F1
#
_entry.id   AF-A0A949K9D9-F1
#
_cell.length_a   1.000
_cell.length_b   1.000
_cell.length_c   1.000
_cell.angle_alpha   90.00
_cell.angle_beta   90.00
_cell.angle_gamma   90.00
#
_symmetry.space_group_name_H-M   'P 1'
#
loop_
_entity.id
_entity.type
_entity.pdbx_description
1 polymer ?
#
loop_
_entity_poly.entity_id
_entity_poly.type
_entity_poly.pdbx_seq_one_letter_code
_entity_poly.pdbx_strand_id
1 'polypeptide(L)'
;MTKNITLAIDDDLLDKARVLAAMRRTSVNEMVRGYLERVVREEAEKDEAREELLKLIDESDADLGDWRPSRAETYSGEPRFDRWR
;
A
#
# COMPACT_ATOMS: atom_id res chain seq x y z
N MET A 1 16.83 5.38 -19.18
CA MET A 1 16.27 6.19 -20.30
C MET A 1 15.04 6.92 -19.83
N THR A 2 14.91 8.21 -20.12
CA THR A 2 13.72 9.01 -19.81
C THR A 2 12.61 8.71 -20.82
N LYS A 3 11.38 8.54 -20.35
CA LYS A 3 10.18 8.37 -21.17
C LYS A 3 9.25 9.56 -20.94
N ASN A 4 8.60 10.03 -21.99
CA ASN A 4 7.61 11.11 -21.91
C ASN A 4 6.21 10.51 -21.77
N ILE A 5 5.37 11.17 -21.00
CA ILE A 5 3.97 10.80 -20.79
C ILE A 5 3.13 12.03 -21.17
N THR A 6 2.06 11.81 -21.93
CA THR A 6 1.06 12.85 -22.22
C THR A 6 -0.14 12.61 -21.33
N LEU A 7 -0.57 13.65 -20.61
CA LEU A 7 -1.70 13.59 -19.68
C LEU A 7 -2.71 14.67 -20.05
N ALA A 8 -3.98 14.30 -20.17
CA ALA A 8 -5.07 15.24 -20.27
C ALA A 8 -5.52 15.62 -18.85
N ILE A 9 -5.51 16.91 -18.54
CA ILE A 9 -6.02 17.47 -17.29
C ILE A 9 -6.84 18.72 -17.60
N ASP A 10 -7.68 19.10 -16.64
CA ASP A 10 -8.41 20.36 -16.68
C ASP A 10 -7.45 21.57 -16.72
N ASP A 11 -7.76 22.56 -17.55
CA ASP A 11 -6.90 23.72 -17.78
C ASP A 11 -6.76 24.59 -16.52
N ASP A 12 -7.85 24.80 -15.77
CA ASP A 12 -7.81 25.56 -14.52
C ASP A 12 -6.93 24.87 -13.47
N LEU A 13 -6.95 23.52 -13.46
CA LEU A 13 -6.07 22.73 -12.59
C LEU A 13 -4.61 22.88 -13.01
N LEU A 14 -4.29 22.83 -14.31
CA LEU A 14 -2.93 23.00 -14.81
C LEU A 14 -2.36 24.38 -14.43
N ASP A 15 -3.15 25.44 -14.53
CA ASP A 15 -2.70 26.79 -14.20
C ASP A 15 -2.45 26.95 -12.70
N LYS A 16 -3.33 26.42 -11.85
CA LYS A 16 -3.09 26.37 -10.40
C LYS A 16 -1.84 25.57 -10.06
N ALA A 17 -1.62 24.44 -10.73
CA ALA A 17 -0.44 23.62 -10.53
C ALA A 17 0.85 24.35 -10.94
N ARG A 18 0.82 25.13 -12.02
CA ARG A 18 1.97 25.97 -12.45
C ARG A 18 2.29 27.05 -11.43
N VAL A 19 1.29 27.76 -10.91
CA VAL A 19 1.49 28.77 -9.86
C VAL A 19 2.10 28.11 -8.62
N LEU A 20 1.55 26.97 -8.19
CA LEU A 20 2.06 26.23 -7.03
C LEU A 20 3.50 25.75 -7.24
N ALA A 21 3.83 25.24 -8.43
CA ALA A 21 5.18 24.80 -8.78
C ALA A 21 6.17 25.98 -8.71
N ALA A 22 5.80 27.14 -9.24
CA ALA A 22 6.61 28.36 -9.17
C ALA A 22 6.84 28.81 -7.72
N MET A 23 5.79 28.81 -6.88
CA MET A 23 5.92 29.12 -5.45
C MET A 23 6.89 28.18 -4.73
N ARG A 24 6.90 26.89 -5.12
CA ARG A 24 7.78 25.85 -4.58
C ARG A 24 9.15 25.78 -5.26
N ARG A 25 9.45 26.67 -6.22
CA ARG A 25 10.69 26.66 -7.03
C ARG A 25 10.95 25.32 -7.72
N THR A 26 9.88 24.68 -8.22
CA THR A 26 9.91 23.39 -8.93
C THR A 26 9.10 23.50 -10.22
N SER A 27 8.93 22.37 -10.94
CA SER A 27 8.09 22.28 -12.13
C SER A 27 6.93 21.31 -11.92
N VAL A 28 5.86 21.45 -12.71
CA VAL A 28 4.74 20.50 -12.70
C VAL A 28 5.22 19.08 -13.03
N ASN A 29 6.16 18.93 -13.98
CA ASN A 29 6.73 17.62 -14.32
C ASN A 29 7.50 16.99 -13.15
N GLU A 30 8.23 17.78 -12.39
CA GLU A 30 8.95 17.30 -11.20
C GLU A 30 7.97 16.90 -10.10
N MET A 31 6.91 17.68 -9.88
CA MET A 31 5.83 17.32 -8.95
C MET A 31 5.14 16.00 -9.34
N VAL A 32 4.81 15.82 -10.63
CA VAL A 32 4.19 14.58 -11.13
C VAL A 32 5.14 13.40 -10.97
N ARG A 33 6.42 13.57 -11.32
CA ARG A 33 7.44 12.53 -11.14
C ARG A 33 7.55 12.11 -9.68
N GLY A 34 7.72 13.07 -8.77
CA GLY A 34 7.84 12.79 -7.34
C GLY A 34 6.58 12.15 -6.75
N TYR A 35 5.40 12.54 -7.24
CA TYR A 35 4.15 11.89 -6.84
C TYR A 35 4.12 10.42 -7.27
N LEU A 36 4.44 10.13 -8.53
CA LEU A 36 4.45 8.76 -9.06
C LEU A 36 5.50 7.88 -8.36
N GLU A 37 6.71 8.40 -8.14
CA GLU A 37 7.76 7.69 -7.40
C GLU A 37 7.32 7.34 -5.99
N ARG A 38 6.65 8.27 -5.30
CA ARG A 38 6.13 8.03 -3.96
C ARG A 38 5.03 6.97 -3.95
N VAL A 39 4.07 7.06 -4.87
CA VAL A 39 2.96 6.08 -4.96
C VAL A 39 3.49 4.68 -5.25
N VAL A 40 4.41 4.54 -6.21
CA VAL A 40 5.00 3.24 -6.55
C VAL A 40 5.78 2.66 -5.37
N ARG A 41 6.57 3.51 -4.68
CA ARG A 41 7.32 3.07 -3.50
C ARG A 41 6.38 2.62 -2.38
N GLU A 42 5.33 3.37 -2.09
CA GLU A 42 4.35 3.03 -1.05
C GLU A 42 3.66 1.68 -1.34
N GLU A 43 3.36 1.36 -2.61
CA GLU A 43 2.80 0.06 -2.97
C GLU A 43 3.86 -1.06 -2.90
N ALA A 44 5.07 -0.82 -3.38
CA ALA A 44 6.15 -1.81 -3.30
C ALA A 44 6.53 -2.16 -1.85
N GLU A 45 6.59 -1.16 -0.95
CA GLU A 45 6.87 -1.38 0.48
C GLU A 45 5.75 -2.20 1.15
N LYS A 46 4.48 -1.96 0.78
CA LYS A 46 3.35 -2.76 1.29
C LYS A 46 3.44 -4.21 0.81
N ASP A 47 3.79 -4.41 -0.46
CA ASP A 47 3.95 -5.74 -1.03
C ASP A 47 5.12 -6.49 -0.38
N GLU A 48 6.26 -5.83 -0.19
CA GLU A 48 7.43 -6.40 0.50
C GLU A 48 7.11 -6.78 1.95
N ALA A 49 6.50 -5.88 2.73
CA ALA A 49 6.10 -6.17 4.11
C ALA A 49 5.08 -7.34 4.18
N ARG A 50 4.18 -7.42 3.20
CA ARG A 50 3.23 -8.53 3.08
C ARG A 50 3.95 -9.84 2.75
N GLU A 51 4.89 -9.84 1.82
CA GLU A 51 5.68 -11.02 1.46
C GLU A 51 6.56 -11.49 2.63
N GLU A 52 7.19 -10.58 3.36
CA GLU A 52 7.96 -10.91 4.56
C GLU A 52 7.09 -11.54 5.64
N LEU A 53 5.88 -11.02 5.88
CA LEU A 53 4.93 -11.62 6.82
C LEU A 53 4.49 -13.02 6.37
N LEU A 54 4.19 -13.22 5.09
CA LEU A 54 3.82 -14.53 4.55
C LEU A 54 4.98 -15.53 4.69
N LYS A 55 6.21 -15.10 4.41
CA LYS A 55 7.41 -15.90 4.60
C LYS A 55 7.62 -16.26 6.07
N LEU A 56 7.47 -15.31 6.98
CA LEU A 56 7.55 -15.55 8.42
C LEU A 56 6.52 -16.59 8.87
N ILE A 57 5.29 -16.52 8.35
CA ILE A 57 4.24 -17.49 8.67
C ILE A 57 4.60 -18.90 8.17
N ASP A 58 5.19 -19.02 6.98
CA ASP A 58 5.55 -20.31 6.37
C ASP A 58 6.80 -20.94 7.03
N GLU A 59 7.76 -20.12 7.44
CA GLU A 59 9.05 -20.56 8.00
C GLU A 59 9.04 -20.69 9.55
N SER A 60 8.07 -20.09 10.23
CA SER A 60 8.01 -20.11 11.70
C SER A 60 7.31 -21.37 12.20
N ASP A 61 7.95 -22.07 13.15
CA ASP A 61 7.33 -23.16 13.92
C ASP A 61 6.19 -22.68 14.86
N ALA A 62 5.99 -21.36 14.98
CA ALA A 62 5.01 -20.68 15.82
C ALA A 62 5.04 -21.13 17.30
N ASP A 63 5.81 -20.42 18.14
CA ASP A 63 5.87 -20.67 19.58
C ASP A 63 4.89 -19.77 20.36
N LEU A 64 3.89 -20.39 20.99
CA LEU A 64 2.91 -19.71 21.85
C LEU A 64 3.32 -19.73 23.34
N GLY A 65 4.48 -20.29 23.67
CA GLY A 65 4.94 -20.48 25.04
C GLY A 65 3.98 -21.36 25.85
N ASP A 66 3.70 -20.93 27.08
CA ASP A 66 2.76 -21.64 27.97
C ASP A 66 1.29 -21.40 27.61
N TRP A 67 1.00 -20.49 26.67
CA TRP A 67 -0.36 -20.18 26.28
C TRP A 67 -0.93 -21.26 25.37
N ARG A 68 -1.95 -21.96 25.86
CA ARG A 68 -2.69 -22.97 25.10
C ARG A 68 -4.16 -22.58 25.04
N PRO A 69 -4.58 -21.84 24.00
CA PRO A 69 -5.97 -21.41 23.90
C PRO A 69 -6.88 -22.63 23.79
N SER A 70 -7.97 -22.63 24.56
CA SER A 70 -9.06 -23.55 24.34
C SER A 70 -9.79 -23.20 23.04
N ARG A 71 -10.44 -24.20 22.45
CA ARG A 71 -11.31 -23.99 21.28
C ARG A 71 -12.40 -22.94 21.55
N ALA A 72 -12.93 -22.88 22.76
CA ALA A 72 -14.00 -21.94 23.11
C ALA A 72 -13.50 -20.49 23.15
N GLU A 73 -12.23 -20.25 23.50
CA GLU A 73 -11.62 -18.92 23.56
C GLU A 73 -11.22 -18.38 22.18
N THR A 74 -10.90 -19.27 21.24
CA THR A 74 -10.45 -18.90 19.88
C THR A 74 -11.55 -18.93 18.83
N TYR A 75 -12.68 -19.57 19.12
CA TYR A 75 -13.80 -19.67 18.19
C TYR A 75 -14.77 -18.50 18.41
N SER A 76 -15.06 -17.73 17.35
CA SER A 76 -15.94 -16.54 17.40
C SER A 76 -17.41 -16.84 17.76
N GLY A 77 -17.77 -18.12 17.98
CA GLY A 77 -19.14 -18.56 18.25
C GLY A 77 -20.01 -18.66 16.99
N GLU A 78 -19.60 -18.01 15.89
CA GLU A 78 -20.33 -18.02 14.62
C GLU A 78 -20.06 -19.31 13.83
N PRO A 79 -21.05 -19.90 13.16
CA PRO A 79 -20.83 -21.00 12.23
C PRO A 79 -19.81 -20.57 11.17
N ARG A 80 -18.83 -21.43 10.87
CA ARG A 80 -17.92 -21.18 9.75
C ARG A 80 -18.75 -21.01 8.47
N PHE A 81 -18.41 -20.01 7.65
CA PHE A 81 -19.17 -19.64 6.45
C PHE A 81 -19.30 -20.80 5.43
N ASP A 82 -18.40 -21.78 5.47
CA ASP A 82 -18.37 -22.98 4.64
C ASP A 82 -19.19 -24.15 5.18
N ARG A 83 -19.83 -23.99 6.36
CA ARG A 83 -20.53 -25.06 7.09
C ARG A 83 -22.00 -24.74 7.34
N TRP A 84 -22.66 -24.10 6.39
CA TRP A 84 -24.13 -24.01 6.38
C TRP A 84 -24.72 -25.35 5.93
N ARG A 85 -25.46 -26.01 6.82
CA ARG A 85 -26.46 -27.04 6.50
C ARG A 85 -27.75 -26.66 7.20
#